data_AF-A0A662ZJW6-F1
#
_entry.id   AF-A0A662ZJW6-F1
#
_cell.length_a   1.000
_cell.length_b   1.000
_cell.length_c   1.000
_cell.angle_alpha   90.00
_cell.angle_beta   90.00
_cell.angle_gamma   90.00
#
_symmetry.space_group_name_H-M   'P 1'
#
loop_
_entity.id
_entity.type
_entity.pdbx_description
1 polymer ?
#
loop_
_entity_poly.entity_id
_entity_poly.type
_entity_poly.pdbx_seq_one_letter_code
_entity_poly.pdbx_strand_id
1 'polypeptide(L)'
;FGHFLICYIATLITRILQIYELNDEDSYQAIFKFIRDFQLAKCNGKYVNLLTKSDFLDKISELTKLPVKSALLTQKQYEKIMNYRFK
;
A
#
# COMPACT_ATOMS: atom_id res chain seq x y z
N PHE A 1 8.48 16.17 22.62
CA PHE A 1 9.68 16.10 21.74
C PHE A 1 9.74 14.82 20.89
N GLY A 2 9.39 13.62 21.41
CA GLY A 2 9.46 12.38 20.60
C GLY A 2 8.55 12.31 19.36
N HIS A 3 7.37 12.94 19.38
CA HIS A 3 6.44 12.96 18.24
C HIS A 3 7.03 13.61 16.98
N PHE A 4 7.84 14.67 17.13
CA PHE A 4 8.47 15.35 15.99
C PHE A 4 9.41 14.43 15.22
N LEU A 5 10.19 13.61 15.93
CA LEU A 5 11.13 12.68 15.31
C LEU A 5 10.38 11.58 14.54
N ILE A 6 9.33 11.02 15.14
CA ILE A 6 8.53 9.96 14.52
C ILE A 6 7.84 10.48 13.25
N CYS A 7 7.23 11.67 13.32
CA CYS A 7 6.61 12.31 12.16
C CYS A 7 7.63 12.61 11.06
N TYR A 8 8.80 13.14 11.43
CA TYR A 8 9.85 13.45 10.46
C TYR A 8 10.32 12.18 9.72
N ILE A 9 10.61 11.10 10.45
CA ILE A 9 11.01 9.83 9.85
C ILE A 9 9.90 9.28 8.94
N ALA A 10 8.64 9.30 9.38
CA ALA A 10 7.53 8.83 8.56
C ALA A 10 7.40 9.63 7.25
N THR A 11 7.45 10.97 7.33
CA THR A 11 7.41 11.83 6.13
C THR A 11 8.60 11.62 5.21
N LEU A 12 9.80 11.42 5.77
CA LEU A 12 11.04 11.20 5.03
C LEU A 12 11.00 9.87 4.27
N ILE A 13 10.58 8.80 4.94
CA ILE A 13 10.41 7.48 4.32
C ILE A 13 9.41 7.56 3.18
N THR A 14 8.26 8.21 3.39
CA THR A 14 7.28 8.37 2.31
C THR A 14 7.84 9.19 1.15
N ARG A 15 8.66 10.21 1.41
CA ARG A 15 9.30 10.97 0.33
C ARG A 15 10.30 10.14 -0.48
N ILE A 16 11.10 9.31 0.18
CA ILE A 16 12.00 8.39 -0.51
C ILE A 16 11.19 7.42 -1.38
N LEU A 17 10.13 6.82 -0.83
CA LEU A 17 9.24 5.95 -1.60
C LEU A 17 8.63 6.66 -2.82
N GLN A 18 8.18 7.90 -2.63
CA GLN A 18 7.52 8.67 -3.68
C GLN A 18 8.48 8.98 -4.85
N ILE A 19 9.74 9.31 -4.55
CA ILE A 19 10.72 9.65 -5.58
C ILE A 19 11.21 8.40 -6.33
N TYR A 20 11.53 7.34 -5.61
CA TYR A 20 12.20 6.17 -6.19
C TYR A 20 11.25 5.16 -6.83
N GLU A 21 10.07 4.94 -6.24
CA GLU A 21 9.13 3.91 -6.72
C GLU A 21 7.92 4.51 -7.45
N LEU A 22 7.52 5.75 -7.12
CA LEU A 22 6.31 6.39 -7.64
C LEU A 22 6.58 7.54 -8.62
N ASN A 23 7.85 7.76 -9.01
CA ASN A 23 8.30 8.81 -9.94
C ASN A 23 7.82 10.23 -9.61
N ASP A 24 7.55 10.52 -8.34
CA ASP A 24 7.01 11.81 -7.85
C ASP A 24 5.63 12.22 -8.39
N GLU A 25 4.93 11.35 -9.10
CA GLU A 25 3.66 11.69 -9.77
C GLU A 25 2.44 11.69 -8.83
N ASP A 26 2.51 10.94 -7.72
CA ASP A 26 1.39 10.74 -6.82
C ASP A 26 1.40 11.73 -5.65
N SER A 27 0.25 12.31 -5.31
CA SER A 27 0.14 13.20 -4.15
C SER A 27 0.40 12.44 -2.85
N TYR A 28 1.12 13.08 -1.92
CA TYR A 28 1.34 12.60 -0.56
C TYR A 28 0.03 12.16 0.12
N GLN A 29 -1.07 12.89 -0.13
CA GLN A 29 -2.39 12.57 0.43
C GLN A 29 -2.90 11.22 -0.07
N ALA A 30 -2.67 10.87 -1.34
CA ALA A 30 -3.08 9.60 -1.91
C ALA A 30 -2.28 8.43 -1.31
N ILE A 31 -0.97 8.61 -1.15
CA ILE A 31 -0.08 7.61 -0.54
C ILE A 31 -0.48 7.35 0.92
N PHE A 32 -0.64 8.40 1.71
CA PHE A 32 -1.05 8.25 3.12
C PHE A 32 -2.46 7.70 3.27
N LYS A 33 -3.38 8.11 2.40
CA LYS A 33 -4.74 7.55 2.37
C LYS A 33 -4.69 6.05 2.08
N PHE A 34 -3.91 5.62 1.09
CA PHE A 34 -3.73 4.21 0.79
C PHE A 34 -3.14 3.44 1.97
N ILE A 35 -2.04 3.91 2.57
CA ILE A 35 -1.40 3.25 3.71
C ILE A 35 -2.37 3.11 4.88
N ARG A 36 -3.17 4.14 5.15
CA ARG A 36 -4.15 4.14 6.25
C ARG A 36 -5.35 3.23 5.95
N ASP A 37 -5.84 3.23 4.73
CA ASP A 37 -7.06 2.52 4.33
C ASP A 37 -6.74 1.06 3.92
N PHE A 38 -5.46 0.70 3.76
CA PHE A 38 -5.02 -0.66 3.46
C PHE A 38 -5.25 -1.59 4.64
N GLN A 39 -6.40 -2.26 4.64
CA GLN A 39 -6.76 -3.25 5.64
C GLN A 39 -7.21 -4.56 5.00
N LEU A 40 -6.63 -5.66 5.49
CA LEU A 40 -6.94 -7.02 5.08
C LEU A 40 -7.62 -7.75 6.23
N ALA A 41 -8.89 -8.11 6.08
CA ALA A 41 -9.64 -8.85 7.08
C ALA A 41 -9.67 -10.35 6.74
N LYS A 42 -9.31 -11.22 7.68
CA LYS A 42 -9.39 -12.67 7.48
C LYS A 42 -10.82 -13.15 7.72
N CYS A 43 -11.44 -13.78 6.73
CA CYS A 43 -12.79 -14.34 6.83
C CYS A 43 -12.83 -15.74 6.19
N ASN A 44 -13.21 -16.77 6.94
CA ASN A 44 -13.33 -18.17 6.49
C ASN A 44 -12.14 -18.68 5.64
N GLY A 45 -10.91 -18.46 6.11
CA GLY A 45 -9.69 -18.94 5.42
C GLY A 45 -9.28 -18.15 4.17
N LYS A 46 -10.03 -17.10 3.82
CA LYS A 46 -9.71 -16.13 2.77
C LYS A 46 -9.47 -14.75 3.40
N TYR A 47 -8.85 -13.84 2.64
CA TYR A 47 -8.62 -12.47 3.06
C TYR A 47 -9.52 -11.53 2.24
N VAL A 48 -10.19 -10.60 2.90
CA VAL A 48 -11.02 -9.58 2.27
C VAL A 48 -10.21 -8.30 2.25
N ASN A 49 -10.04 -7.70 1.07
CA ASN A 49 -9.46 -6.37 0.97
C ASN A 49 -10.55 -5.31 1.17
N LEU A 50 -10.35 -4.46 2.19
CA LEU A 50 -11.28 -3.39 2.56
C LEU A 50 -10.95 -2.05 1.86
N LEU A 51 -9.91 -2.03 1.02
CA LEU A 51 -9.55 -0.85 0.24
C LEU A 51 -10.71 -0.36 -0.63
N THR A 52 -10.94 0.95 -0.58
CA THR A 52 -11.79 1.62 -1.55
C THR A 52 -11.01 1.85 -2.84
N LYS A 53 -11.68 1.68 -4.00
CA LYS A 53 -11.08 2.00 -5.30
C LYS A 53 -10.58 3.44 -5.32
N SER A 54 -9.34 3.63 -5.76
CA SER A 54 -8.72 4.94 -5.94
C SER A 54 -7.76 4.84 -7.12
N ASP A 55 -7.53 5.96 -7.82
CA ASP A 55 -6.60 6.00 -8.95
C ASP A 55 -5.19 5.52 -8.55
N PHE A 56 -4.81 5.81 -7.29
CA PHE A 56 -3.56 5.32 -6.70
C PHE A 56 -3.52 3.79 -6.54
N LEU A 57 -4.63 3.15 -6.14
CA LEU A 57 -4.72 1.69 -6.07
C LEU A 57 -4.57 1.07 -7.45
N ASP A 58 -5.15 1.70 -8.48
CA ASP A 58 -5.04 1.23 -9.84
C ASP A 58 -3.58 1.26 -10.31
N LYS A 59 -2.89 2.38 -10.08
CA LYS A 59 -1.47 2.56 -10.39
C LYS A 59 -0.55 1.61 -9.62
N ILE A 60 -0.73 1.47 -8.31
CA ILE A 60 0.05 0.55 -7.46
C ILE A 60 -0.11 -0.90 -7.94
N SER A 61 -1.33 -1.29 -8.32
CA SER A 61 -1.58 -2.64 -8.82
C SER A 61 -0.90 -2.90 -10.17
N GLU A 62 -0.79 -1.89 -11.03
CA GLU A 62 -0.05 -1.98 -12.29
C GLU A 62 1.47 -2.03 -12.06
N LEU A 63 2.00 -1.17 -11.19
CA LEU A 63 3.42 -1.13 -10.82
C LEU A 63 3.88 -2.45 -10.19
N THR A 64 3.13 -2.95 -9.21
CA THR A 64 3.52 -4.15 -8.45
C THR A 64 3.11 -5.46 -9.15
N LYS A 65 2.22 -5.39 -10.13
CA LYS A 65 1.55 -6.55 -10.76
C LYS A 65 0.91 -7.50 -9.75
N LEU A 66 0.59 -6.99 -8.55
CA LEU A 66 -0.06 -7.75 -7.50
C LEU A 66 -1.57 -7.66 -7.64
N PRO A 67 -2.31 -8.70 -7.20
CA PRO A 67 -3.77 -8.71 -7.27
C PRO A 67 -4.42 -7.84 -6.17
N VAL A 68 -3.87 -6.66 -5.89
CA VAL A 68 -4.28 -5.77 -4.79
C VAL A 68 -5.71 -5.24 -5.00
N LYS A 69 -6.21 -5.18 -6.24
CA LYS A 69 -7.60 -4.79 -6.54
C LYS A 69 -8.66 -5.84 -6.15
N SER A 70 -8.24 -7.06 -5.83
CA SER A 70 -9.18 -8.16 -5.58
C SER A 70 -9.82 -7.97 -4.20
N ALA A 71 -11.14 -7.78 -4.17
CA ALA A 71 -11.90 -7.70 -2.91
C ALA A 71 -11.76 -8.98 -2.07
N LEU A 72 -11.52 -10.13 -2.72
CA LEU A 72 -11.23 -11.42 -2.08
C LEU A 72 -9.87 -11.93 -2.54
N LEU A 73 -9.03 -12.25 -1.56
CA LEU A 73 -7.68 -12.76 -1.72
C LEU A 73 -7.59 -14.16 -1.13
N THR A 74 -7.03 -15.08 -1.90
CA THR A 74 -6.66 -16.40 -1.40
C THR A 74 -5.42 -16.32 -0.50
N GLN A 75 -5.19 -17.34 0.33
CA GLN A 75 -4.00 -17.39 1.19
C GLN A 75 -2.69 -17.25 0.39
N LYS A 76 -2.59 -17.89 -0.78
CA LYS A 76 -1.42 -17.75 -1.67
C LYS A 76 -1.21 -16.32 -2.18
N GLN A 77 -2.29 -15.60 -2.49
CA GLN A 77 -2.19 -14.20 -2.94
C GLN A 77 -1.80 -13.28 -1.80
N TYR A 78 -2.33 -13.51 -0.60
CA TYR A 78 -1.92 -12.81 0.61
C TYR A 78 -0.42 -13.00 0.87
N GLU A 79 0.07 -14.24 0.82
CA GLU A 79 1.50 -14.54 1.01
C GLU A 79 2.35 -13.87 -0.07
N LYS A 80 1.87 -13.83 -1.32
CA LYS A 80 2.57 -13.14 -2.41
C LYS A 80 2.64 -11.62 -2.20
N ILE A 81 1.60 -11.00 -1.65
CA ILE A 81 1.57 -9.58 -1.32
C ILE A 81 2.51 -9.29 -0.14
N MET A 82 2.46 -10.12 0.92
CA MET A 82 3.30 -9.94 2.12
C MET A 82 4.79 -10.17 1.86
N ASN A 83 5.13 -11.10 0.95
CA ASN A 83 6.52 -11.37 0.56
C ASN A 83 6.99 -10.52 -0.64
N TYR A 84 6.20 -9.54 -1.08
CA TYR A 84 6.60 -8.67 -2.18
C TYR A 84 7.76 -7.77 -1.75
N ARG A 85 8.79 -7.69 -2.59
CA ARG A 85 9.87 -6.73 -2.47
C ARG A 85 10.00 -5.95 -3.77
N PHE A 86 10.05 -4.63 -3.65
CA PHE A 86 10.46 -3.74 -4.73
C PHE A 86 11.89 -4.14 -5.14
N LYS A 87 12.13 -4.24 -6.45
CA LYS A 87 13.35 -4.82 -7.04
C LYS A 87 14.12 -3.76 -7.79
#